data_AF-C7G638-F1
#
_entry.id   AF-C7G638-F1
#
_cell.length_a   1.000
_cell.length_b   1.000
_cell.length_c   1.000
_cell.angle_alpha   90.00
_cell.angle_beta   90.00
_cell.angle_gamma   90.00
#
_symmetry.space_group_name_H-M   'P 1'
#
loop_
_entity.id
_entity.type
_entity.pdbx_description
1 polymer ?
#
loop_
_entity_poly.entity_id
_entity_poly.type
_entity_poly.pdbx_seq_one_letter_code
_entity_poly.pdbx_strand_id
1 'polypeptide(L)' 'MDGTINKGVILSIEGNTAKVAPMKDTRLVSPNIQIADNIDAATLKKGAAVAYVCFEDDTGLIFATLS' A
#
# COMPACT_ATOMS: atom_id res chain seq x y z
N MET A 1 -17.44 -5.97 7.54
CA MET A 1 -16.77 -5.76 6.24
C MET A 1 -15.95 -4.50 6.44
N ASP A 2 -14.91 -4.59 7.26
CA ASP A 2 -14.34 -3.41 7.92
C ASP A 2 -12.92 -3.25 7.41
N GLY A 3 -12.81 -2.86 6.15
CA GLY A 3 -11.55 -2.43 5.55
C GLY A 3 -11.03 -1.24 6.34
N THR A 4 -10.13 -1.49 7.29
CA THR A 4 -9.52 -0.42 8.08
C THR A 4 -8.48 0.28 7.21
N ILE A 5 -8.58 1.60 7.11
CA ILE A 5 -7.56 2.41 6.45
C ILE A 5 -6.30 2.42 7.31
N ASN A 6 -5.18 2.01 6.72
CA ASN A 6 -3.88 1.94 7.36
C ASN A 6 -2.91 2.94 6.74
N LYS A 7 -1.97 3.44 7.55
CA LYS A 7 -0.80 4.16 7.07
C LYS A 7 0.38 3.20 7.00
N GLY A 8 1.07 3.19 5.87
CA GLY A 8 2.17 2.28 5.63
C GLY A 8 3.29 2.91 4.82
N VAL A 9 4.36 2.13 4.63
CA VAL A 9 5.50 2.47 3.79
C VAL A 9 5.65 1.43 2.69
N ILE A 10 5.91 1.90 1.47
CA ILE A 10 6.15 1.01 0.32
C ILE A 10 7.45 0.24 0.53
N LEU A 11 7.39 -1.09 0.40
CA LEU A 11 8.55 -1.98 0.49
C LEU A 11 9.09 -2.38 -0.88
N SER A 12 8.19 -2.64 -1.83
CA SER A 12 8.48 -2.98 -3.23
C SER A 12 7.33 -2.57 -4.14
N ILE A 13 7.65 -2.32 -5.41
CA ILE A 13 6.68 -1.95 -6.45
C ILE A 13 6.91 -2.92 -7.62
N GLU A 14 5.82 -3.50 -8.13
CA GLU A 14 5.81 -4.44 -9.24
C GLU A 14 4.69 -4.01 -10.21
N GLY A 15 5.06 -3.28 -11.27
CA GLY A 15 4.09 -2.68 -12.19
C GLY A 15 3.15 -1.73 -11.46
N ASN A 16 1.85 -2.05 -11.48
CA ASN A 16 0.80 -1.26 -10.79
C ASN A 16 0.41 -1.83 -9.42
N THR A 17 1.24 -2.71 -8.86
CA THR A 17 1.05 -3.26 -7.51
C THR A 17 2.23 -2.94 -6.62
N ALA A 18 2.01 -2.94 -5.31
CA ALA A 18 3.08 -2.76 -4.34
C ALA A 18 2.83 -3.56 -3.06
N LYS A 19 3.92 -3.89 -2.37
CA LYS A 19 3.88 -4.37 -0.99
C LYS A 19 4.11 -3.20 -0.05
N VAL A 20 3.34 -3.17 1.02
CA VAL A 20 3.34 -2.12 2.02
C VAL A 20 3.52 -2.74 3.39
N ALA A 21 4.27 -2.09 4.27
CA ALA A 21 4.27 -2.43 5.69
C ALA A 21 3.59 -1.31 6.48
N PRO A 22 2.71 -1.63 7.45
CA PRO A 22 2.13 -0.63 8.32
C PRO A 22 3.24 0.09 9.09
N MET A 23 3.09 1.41 9.25
CA MET A 23 4.06 2.22 10.02
C MET A 23 4.15 1.81 11.49
N LYS A 24 3.09 1.21 12.04
CA LYS A 24 3.02 0.77 13.45
C LYS A 24 3.76 -0.54 13.70
N ASP A 25 3.88 -1.41 12.69
CA ASP A 25 4.61 -2.68 12.78
C ASP A 25 5.09 -3.09 11.39
N THR A 26 6.40 -2.97 11.16
CA THR A 26 7.02 -3.25 9.87
C THR A 26 7.12 -4.74 9.54
N ARG A 27 6.78 -5.64 10.48
CA ARG A 27 6.78 -7.10 10.27
C ARG A 27 5.52 -7.59 9.56
N LEU A 28 4.44 -6.81 9.57
CA LEU A 28 3.15 -7.16 8.97
C LEU A 28 3.09 -6.72 7.51
N VAL A 29 3.93 -7.32 6.67
CA VAL A 29 4.00 -7.00 5.24
C VAL A 29 2.69 -7.40 4.54
N SER A 30 2.11 -6.48 3.78
CA SER A 30 0.91 -6.75 2.99
C SER A 30 1.19 -7.76 1.87
N PRO A 31 0.15 -8.43 1.35
CA PRO A 31 0.21 -9.00 0.00
C PRO A 31 0.53 -7.91 -1.03
N ASN A 32 0.76 -8.32 -2.28
CA ASN A 32 0.96 -7.36 -3.35
C ASN A 32 -0.40 -6.75 -3.71
N ILE A 33 -0.61 -5.48 -3.36
CA ILE A 33 -1.92 -4.82 -3.46
C ILE A 33 -1.89 -3.76 -4.57
N GLN A 34 -3.06 -3.44 -5.14
CA GLN A 34 -3.15 -2.53 -6.28
C GLN A 34 -2.83 -1.09 -5.88
N ILE A 35 -2.18 -0.36 -6.79
CA ILE A 35 -2.05 1.08 -6.72
C ILE A 35 -3.24 1.66 -7.48
N ALA A 36 -4.02 2.53 -6.85
CA ALA A 36 -5.17 3.15 -7.48
C ALA A 36 -4.74 3.96 -8.71
N ASP A 37 -5.52 3.89 -9.79
CA ASP A 37 -5.20 4.48 -11.09
C ASP A 37 -4.96 6.01 -11.05
N ASN A 38 -5.46 6.69 -10.01
CA ASN A 38 -5.23 8.12 -9.79
C ASN A 38 -3.84 8.44 -9.21
N ILE A 39 -3.04 7.42 -8.87
CA ILE A 39 -1.66 7.54 -8.42
C ILE A 39 -0.76 7.06 -9.55
N ASP A 40 0.14 7.92 -10.00
CA ASP A 40 1.17 7.51 -10.93
C ASP A 40 2.20 6.61 -10.22
N ALA A 41 2.09 5.29 -10.44
CA ALA A 41 2.99 4.30 -9.86
C ALA A 41 4.47 4.56 -10.19
N ALA A 42 4.77 5.22 -11.33
CA ALA A 42 6.15 5.56 -11.70
C ALA A 42 6.77 6.63 -10.79
N THR A 43 5.94 7.41 -10.09
CA THR A 43 6.40 8.43 -9.12
C THR A 43 6.64 7.85 -7.74
N LEU A 44 6.09 6.66 -7.44
CA LEU A 44 6.24 6.00 -6.15
C LEU A 44 7.65 5.44 -6.00
N LYS A 45 8.13 5.45 -4.76
CA LYS A 45 9.45 4.93 -4.40
C LYS A 45 9.35 4.07 -3.16
N LYS A 46 10.27 3.10 -3.04
CA LYS A 46 10.47 2.38 -1.79
C LYS A 46 10.70 3.37 -0.64
N GLY A 47 10.02 3.16 0.48
CA GLY A 47 10.02 4.03 1.64
C GLY A 47 8.98 5.16 1.59
N ALA A 48 8.29 5.39 0.47
CA ALA A 48 7.22 6.37 0.41
C ALA A 48 6.08 5.99 1.36
N ALA A 49 5.58 6.98 2.09
CA ALA A 49 4.44 6.83 2.97
C ALA A 49 3.13 6.85 2.16
N VAL A 50 2.21 5.94 2.49
CA VAL A 50 0.93 5.78 1.78
C VAL A 50 -0.22 5.48 2.73
N ALA A 51 -1.43 5.78 2.30
CA ALA A 51 -2.66 5.24 2.87
C ALA A 51 -3.15 4.08 2.01
N TYR A 52 -3.48 2.97 2.66
CA TYR A 52 -3.90 1.74 1.99
C TYR A 52 -4.93 0.98 2.82
N VAL A 53 -5.62 0.04 2.17
CA VAL A 53 -6.51 -0.94 2.79
C VAL A 53 -6.11 -2.33 2.33
N CYS A 54 -6.17 -3.30 3.24
CA CYS A 54 -6.17 -4.73 2.92
C CYS A 54 -7.52 -5.31 3.29
N PHE A 55 -8.04 -6.17 2.42
CA PHE A 55 -9.26 -6.92 2.62
C PHE A 55 -8.93 -8.32 3.15
N GLU A 56 -9.93 -9.04 3.66
CA GLU A 56 -9.77 -10.38 4.24
C GLU A 56 -9.39 -11.45 3.21
N ASP A 57 -9.55 -11.16 1.91
CA ASP A 57 -9.25 -12.06 0.79
C ASP A 57 -7.83 -11.85 0.20
N ASP A 58 -6.93 -11.24 0.98
CA ASP A 58 -5.55 -10.90 0.60
C ASP A 58 -5.45 -9.92 -0.59
N THR A 59 -6.54 -9.24 -0.95
CA THR A 59 -6.51 -8.11 -1.89
C THR A 59 -6.42 -6.77 -1.15
N GLY A 60 -6.19 -5.69 -1.88
CA GLY A 60 -6.11 -4.36 -1.28
C GLY A 60 -5.87 -3.25 -2.29
N LEU A 61 -5.88 -2.02 -1.78
CA LEU A 61 -5.72 -0.82 -2.57
C LEU A 61 -4.90 0.23 -1.82
N ILE A 62 -3.90 0.78 -2.49
CA ILE A 62 -3.21 2.02 -2.12
C ILE A 62 -3.92 3.15 -2.83
N PHE A 63 -4.44 4.12 -2.09
CA PHE A 63 -5.30 5.18 -2.65
C PHE A 63 -4.84 6.60 -2.33
N ALA A 64 -3.77 6.77 -1.52
CA ALA A 64 -3.11 8.06 -1.39
C ALA A 64 -1.62 7.92 -1.05
N THR A 65 -0.80 8.85 -1.55
CA THR A 65 0.54 9.15 -1.04
C THR A 65 0.45 10.15 0.10
N LEU A 66 1.24 9.95 1.15
CA LEU A 66 1.30 10.84 2.30
C LEU A 66 2.64 11.58 2.25
N SER A 67 2.61 12.85 1.85
CA SER A 67 3.75 13.77 1.82
C SER A 67 4.03 14.37 3.19
#